data_AF-A0A2W6DE81-F1
#
_entry.id   AF-A0A2W6DE81-F1
#
_cell.length_a   1.000
_cell.length_b   1.000
_cell.length_c   1.000
_cell.angle_alpha   90.00
_cell.angle_beta   90.00
_cell.angle_gamma   90.00
#
_symmetry.space_group_name_H-M   'P 1'
#
loop_
_entity.id
_entity.type
_entity.pdbx_description
1 polymer ?
#
loop_
_entity_poly.entity_id
_entity_poly.type
_entity_poly.pdbx_seq_one_letter_code
_entity_poly.pdbx_strand_id
1 'polypeptide(L)'
;MTVQVLSAILLVCLGVLVGATWTIQVLQPKLRRQAEQRRRLNEEWSAVRAARRQRRECPRCGRLLVQRDWYLAPTVVEDRLDDD
;
A
#
# COMPACT_ATOMS: atom_id res chain seq x y z
N MET A 1 -4.18 45.13 -18.30
CA MET A 1 -4.50 44.33 -17.09
C MET A 1 -4.88 42.90 -17.45
N THR A 2 -5.81 42.66 -18.38
CA THR A 2 -6.25 41.31 -18.80
C THR A 2 -5.12 40.40 -19.30
N VAL A 3 -4.21 40.91 -20.14
CA VAL A 3 -3.08 40.15 -20.68
C VAL A 3 -2.09 39.70 -19.59
N GLN A 4 -1.85 40.53 -18.58
CA GLN A 4 -0.97 40.21 -17.45
C GLN A 4 -1.58 39.11 -16.56
N VAL A 5 -2.89 39.19 -16.32
CA VAL A 5 -3.61 38.16 -15.54
C VAL A 5 -3.59 36.82 -16.27
N LEU A 6 -3.86 36.81 -17.58
CA LEU A 6 -3.80 35.58 -18.39
C LEU A 6 -2.40 34.98 -18.41
N SER A 7 -1.36 35.82 -18.51
CA SER A 7 0.03 35.36 -18.46
C SER A 7 0.39 34.76 -17.10
N ALA A 8 -0.03 35.38 -16.00
CA ALA A 8 0.19 34.85 -14.65
C ALA A 8 -0.50 33.49 -14.46
N ILE A 9 -1.75 33.35 -14.93
CA ILE A 9 -2.49 32.08 -14.86
C ILE A 9 -1.76 30.99 -15.65
N LEU A 10 -1.32 31.30 -16.88
CA LEU A 10 -0.57 30.35 -17.72
C LEU A 10 0.72 29.88 -17.04
N LEU A 11 1.48 30.79 -16.42
CA LEU A 11 2.71 30.45 -15.70
C LEU A 11 2.45 29.54 -14.51
N VAL A 12 1.38 29.80 -13.74
CA VAL A 12 0.98 28.93 -12.62
C VAL A 12 0.59 27.54 -13.15
N CYS A 13 -0.23 27.46 -14.21
CA CYS A 13 -0.61 26.19 -14.80
C CYS A 13 0.59 25.38 -15.30
N LEU A 14 1.55 26.03 -15.95
CA LEU A 14 2.79 25.40 -16.40
C LEU A 14 3.63 24.90 -15.23
N GLY A 15 3.79 25.71 -14.18
CA GLY A 15 4.51 25.30 -12.98
C GLY A 15 3.90 24.07 -12.31
N VAL A 16 2.56 24.03 -12.20
CA VAL A 16 1.84 22.88 -11.63
C VAL A 16 1.99 21.63 -12.50
N LEU A 17 1.89 21.76 -13.83
CA LEU A 17 2.08 20.64 -14.74
C LEU A 17 3.49 20.04 -14.66
N VAL A 18 4.51 20.90 -14.62
CA VAL A 18 5.91 20.46 -14.47
C VAL A 18 6.13 19.80 -13.10
N GLY A 19 5.61 20.38 -12.02
CA GLY A 19 5.69 19.78 -10.68
C GLY A 19 4.99 18.42 -10.58
N ALA A 20 3.79 18.30 -11.14
CA ALA A 20 3.02 17.06 -11.13
C ALA A 20 3.70 15.96 -11.97
N THR A 21 4.18 16.30 -13.16
CA THR A 21 4.88 15.33 -14.01
C THR A 21 6.17 14.82 -13.36
N TRP A 22 6.94 15.71 -12.72
CA TRP A 22 8.15 15.32 -12.01
C TRP A 22 7.86 14.42 -10.81
N THR A 23 6.86 14.77 -10.00
CA THR A 23 6.46 13.93 -8.84
C THR A 23 5.98 12.55 -9.27
N ILE A 24 5.19 12.46 -10.35
CA ILE A 24 4.75 11.18 -10.91
C ILE A 24 5.95 10.34 -11.38
N GLN A 25 6.87 10.92 -12.16
CA GLN A 25 8.04 10.19 -12.66
C GLN A 25 8.94 9.67 -11.54
N VAL A 26 9.09 10.42 -10.45
CA VAL A 26 9.90 10.02 -9.29
C VAL A 26 9.19 8.98 -8.40
N LEU A 27 7.88 9.11 -8.18
CA LEU A 27 7.12 8.19 -7.32
C LEU A 27 6.78 6.88 -8.02
N GLN A 28 6.46 6.91 -9.32
CA GLN A 28 6.03 5.75 -10.08
C GLN A 28 6.97 4.53 -9.96
N PRO A 29 8.31 4.64 -10.04
CA PRO A 29 9.19 3.49 -9.86
C PRO A 29 9.15 2.93 -8.44
N LYS A 30 9.04 3.78 -7.41
CA LYS A 30 8.91 3.32 -6.02
C LYS A 30 7.58 2.59 -5.80
N LEU A 31 6.48 3.14 -6.31
CA LEU A 31 5.16 2.52 -6.23
C LEU A 31 5.11 1.18 -6.95
N ARG A 32 5.76 1.06 -8.12
CA ARG A 32 5.90 -0.22 -8.84
C ARG A 32 6.66 -1.25 -8.02
N ARG A 33 7.81 -0.88 -7.44
CA ARG A 33 8.59 -1.78 -6.57
C ARG A 33 7.78 -2.21 -5.34
N GLN A 34 7.06 -1.31 -4.71
CA GLN A 34 6.19 -1.64 -3.57
C GLN A 34 5.04 -2.58 -3.98
N ALA A 35 4.42 -2.35 -5.14
CA ALA A 35 3.39 -3.23 -5.66
C ALA A 35 3.92 -4.63 -5.96
N GLU A 36 5.11 -4.74 -6.54
CA GLU A 36 5.80 -6.01 -6.80
C GLU A 36 6.17 -6.74 -5.50
N GLN A 37 6.71 -6.02 -4.50
CA GLN A 37 6.98 -6.60 -3.18
C GLN A 37 5.71 -7.13 -2.52
N ARG A 38 4.60 -6.36 -2.58
CA ARG A 38 3.30 -6.81 -2.09
C ARG A 38 2.78 -8.03 -2.84
N ARG A 39 3.00 -8.12 -4.16
CA ARG A 39 2.63 -9.31 -4.95
C ARG A 39 3.42 -10.54 -4.50
N ARG A 40 4.74 -10.43 -4.37
CA ARG A 40 5.60 -11.54 -3.89
C ARG A 40 5.18 -12.03 -2.50
N LEU A 41 4.99 -11.12 -1.55
CA LEU A 41 4.50 -11.48 -0.22
C LEU A 41 3.11 -12.14 -0.30
N ASN A 42 2.20 -11.59 -1.09
CA ASN A 42 0.85 -12.14 -1.21
C ASN A 42 0.85 -13.56 -1.81
N GLU A 43 1.77 -13.84 -2.75
CA GLU A 43 2.01 -15.18 -3.31
C GLU A 43 2.55 -16.14 -2.25
N GLU A 44 3.57 -15.76 -1.48
CA GLU A 44 4.10 -16.59 -0.38
C GLU A 44 3.00 -16.92 0.65
N TRP A 45 2.23 -15.91 1.06
CA TRP A 45 1.12 -16.09 1.98
C TRP A 45 -0.11 -16.78 1.36
N SER A 46 -0.15 -16.96 0.04
CA SER A 46 -1.25 -17.66 -0.63
C SER A 46 -1.27 -19.15 -0.26
N ALA A 47 -0.11 -19.79 -0.20
CA ALA A 47 0.03 -21.19 0.18
C ALA A 47 -0.41 -21.43 1.64
N VAL A 48 0.00 -20.54 2.55
CA VAL A 48 -0.42 -20.57 3.96
C VAL A 48 -1.94 -20.41 4.08
N ARG A 49 -2.53 -19.48 3.34
CA ARG A 49 -3.99 -19.30 3.32
C ARG A 49 -4.71 -20.49 2.71
N ALA A 50 -4.18 -21.12 1.67
CA ALA A 50 -4.75 -22.33 1.08
C ALA A 50 -4.73 -23.50 2.07
N ALA A 51 -3.60 -23.71 2.76
CA ALA A 51 -3.48 -24.74 3.81
C ALA A 51 -4.43 -24.48 4.99
N ARG A 52 -4.60 -23.21 5.40
CA ARG A 52 -5.61 -22.84 6.41
C ARG A 52 -7.03 -23.06 5.93
N ARG A 53 -7.37 -22.80 4.67
CA ARG A 53 -8.73 -23.10 4.14
C ARG A 53 -9.05 -24.58 4.14
N GLN A 54 -8.05 -25.42 3.87
CA GLN A 54 -8.19 -26.87 3.94
C GLN A 54 -8.40 -27.33 5.39
N ARG A 55 -7.72 -26.71 6.35
CA ARG A 55 -7.93 -26.95 7.78
C ARG A 55 -9.10 -26.12 8.31
N ARG A 56 -10.28 -26.74 8.37
CA ARG A 56 -11.48 -26.13 8.99
C ARG A 56 -11.31 -25.82 10.47
N GLU A 57 -10.25 -26.29 11.11
CA GLU A 57 -10.02 -26.21 12.55
C GLU A 57 -8.67 -25.56 12.89
N CYS A 58 -8.62 -24.82 13.99
CA CYS A 58 -7.41 -24.19 14.50
C CYS A 58 -6.43 -25.24 15.03
N PRO A 59 -5.16 -25.27 14.59
CA PRO A 59 -4.20 -26.27 15.03
C PRO A 59 -3.81 -26.13 16.52
N ARG A 60 -4.10 -24.99 17.16
CA ARG A 60 -3.77 -24.75 18.57
C ARG A 60 -4.86 -25.19 19.54
N CYS A 61 -6.13 -25.10 19.15
CA CYS A 61 -7.27 -25.31 20.05
C CYS A 61 -8.41 -26.16 19.46
N GLY A 62 -8.29 -26.64 18.22
CA GLY A 62 -9.29 -27.49 17.57
C GLY A 62 -10.61 -26.81 17.22
N ARG A 63 -10.79 -25.52 17.50
CA ARG A 63 -12.03 -24.80 17.18
C ARG A 63 -12.19 -24.63 15.67
N LEU A 64 -13.43 -24.79 15.18
CA LEU A 64 -13.81 -24.47 13.82
C LEU A 64 -13.49 -23.00 13.51
N LEU A 65 -12.63 -22.79 12.52
CA LEU A 65 -12.23 -21.47 12.05
C LEU A 65 -13.28 -20.94 11.09
N VAL A 66 -14.15 -20.05 11.55
CA VAL A 66 -15.06 -19.32 10.66
C VAL A 66 -14.25 -18.29 9.88
N GLN A 67 -14.60 -18.02 8.62
CA GLN A 67 -13.83 -17.17 7.69
C GLN A 67 -13.46 -15.78 8.27
N ARG A 68 -14.23 -15.28 9.24
CA ARG A 68 -14.00 -14.01 9.96
C ARG A 68 -12.78 -14.05 10.90
N ASP A 69 -12.43 -15.22 11.41
CA ASP A 69 -11.35 -15.41 12.39
C ASP A 69 -9.96 -15.54 11.73
N TRP A 70 -9.89 -15.65 10.40
CA TRP A 70 -8.64 -15.87 9.67
C TRP A 70 -7.72 -14.65 9.64
N TYR A 71 -8.28 -13.46 9.87
CA TYR A 71 -7.60 -12.16 9.76
C TYR A 71 -7.35 -11.48 11.11
N LEU A 72 -7.87 -12.04 12.21
CA LEU A 72 -7.63 -11.53 13.56
C LEU A 72 -6.30 -12.08 14.09
N ALA A 73 -5.19 -11.64 13.50
CA ALA A 73 -3.98 -11.48 14.28
C ALA A 73 -4.01 -10.05 14.84
N PRO A 74 -3.99 -9.82 16.15
CA PRO A 74 -3.62 -8.51 16.65
C PRO A 74 -2.14 -8.35 16.32
N THR A 75 -1.85 -7.76 15.16
CA THR A 75 -0.52 -7.22 14.87
C THR A 75 -0.41 -5.95 15.68
N VAL A 76 -0.20 -6.08 16.99
CA VAL A 76 0.54 -5.08 17.73
C VAL A 76 1.96 -5.24 17.25
N VAL A 77 2.25 -4.65 16.08
CA VAL A 77 3.61 -4.22 15.79
C VAL A 77 3.76 -3.03 16.72
N GLU A 78 4.48 -3.22 17.83
CA GLU A 78 5.03 -2.09 18.56
C GLU A 78 5.87 -1.32 17.54
N ASP A 79 5.32 -0.20 17.04
CA ASP A 79 6.11 0.86 16.45
C ASP A 79 7.09 1.26 17.54
N ARG A 80 8.29 0.68 17.46
CA ARG A 80 9.43 1.16 18.20
C ARG A 80 9.66 2.56 17.66
N LEU A 81 9.14 3.56 18.37
CA LEU A 81 9.56 4.94 18.25
C LEU A 81 11.09 4.90 18.36
N ASP A 82 11.76 5.07 17.23
CA ASP A 82 13.18 5.40 17.21
C ASP A 82 13.28 6.77 17.90
N ASP A 83 13.70 6.74 19.16
CA ASP A 83 14.18 7.92 19.89
C ASP A 83 15.59 8.26 19.38
N ASP A 84 15.77 9.57 19.16
CA ASP A 84 16.97 10.36 18.84
C ASP A 84 17.55 10.33 17.40
#